data_AF-A0A4Y2CFZ6-F1
#
_entry.id   AF-A0A4Y2CFZ6-F1
#
_cell.length_a   1.000
_cell.length_b   1.000
_cell.length_c   1.000
_cell.angle_alpha   90.00
_cell.angle_beta   90.00
_cell.angle_gamma   90.00
#
_symmetry.space_group_name_H-M   'P 1'
#
loop_
_entity.id
_entity.type
_entity.pdbx_description
1 polymer ?
#
loop_
_entity_poly.entity_id
_entity_poly.type
_entity_poly.pdbx_seq_one_letter_code
_entity_poly.pdbx_strand_id
1 'polypeptide(L)' 'MVLAGIMLDGRKPLHVFERGTVTDVMYRDEILEPYVRLFRGAVGPEFILMDDNAWPHRALLVDEFLESEDICRMD' A
#
# COMPACT_ATOMS: atom_id res chain seq x y z
N MET A 1 -11.31 -10.20 2.47
CA MET A 1 -10.74 -8.95 3.01
C MET A 1 -11.12 -7.83 2.03
N VAL A 2 -11.37 -6.61 2.51
CA VAL A 2 -11.65 -5.46 1.64
C VAL A 2 -10.64 -4.37 2.00
N LEU A 3 -9.96 -3.82 1.00
CA LEU A 3 -9.02 -2.72 1.19
C LEU A 3 -9.51 -1.46 0.48
N ALA A 4 -9.53 -0.35 1.20
CA ALA A 4 -9.88 0.96 0.69
C ALA A 4 -8.76 1.96 1.00
N GLY A 5 -8.23 2.61 -0.03
CA GLY A 5 -7.32 3.75 0.11
C GLY A 5 -8.06 5.07 -0.14
N ILE A 6 -7.69 6.16 0.55
CA ILE A 6 -8.34 7.47 0.41
C ILE A 6 -7.26 8.55 0.13
N MET A 7 -7.46 9.29 -0.98
CA MET A 7 -6.82 10.57 -1.39
C MET A 7 -7.35 11.80 -0.68
N LEU A 8 -6.54 12.84 -0.50
CA LEU A 8 -7.01 14.22 -0.30
C LEU A 8 -7.76 14.76 -1.54
N ASP A 9 -7.50 14.24 -2.73
CA ASP A 9 -8.04 14.74 -4.02
C ASP A 9 -9.17 13.87 -4.63
N GLY A 10 -9.58 12.76 -4.01
CA GLY A 10 -10.66 11.92 -4.55
C GLY A 10 -10.87 10.55 -3.89
N ARG A 11 -11.90 9.84 -4.38
CA ARG A 11 -12.20 8.44 -4.03
C ARG A 11 -11.49 7.47 -4.96
N LYS A 12 -10.97 6.37 -4.41
CA LYS A 12 -10.22 5.33 -5.13
C LYS A 12 -10.95 3.98 -5.21
N PRO A 13 -10.47 3.06 -6.07
CA PRO A 13 -11.02 1.73 -6.22
C PRO A 13 -10.97 0.94 -4.91
N LEU A 14 -12.05 0.22 -4.65
CA LEU A 14 -12.13 -0.77 -3.59
C LEU A 14 -11.55 -2.08 -4.15
N HIS A 15 -10.51 -2.62 -3.53
CA HIS A 15 -10.01 -3.94 -3.89
C HIS A 15 -10.68 -5.01 -3.01
N VAL A 16 -11.37 -5.96 -3.64
CA VAL A 16 -12.11 -7.02 -2.96
C VAL A 16 -11.46 -8.35 -3.29
N PHE A 17 -10.96 -9.02 -2.26
CA PHE A 17 -10.44 -10.38 -2.38
C PHE A 17 -11.58 -11.39 -2.27
N GLU A 18 -11.78 -12.21 -3.31
CA GLU A 18 -12.88 -13.20 -3.39
C GLU A 18 -12.73 -14.37 -2.41
N ARG A 19 -11.50 -14.67 -1.94
CA ARG A 19 -11.21 -15.75 -0.96
C ARG A 19 -9.84 -15.54 -0.27
N GLY A 20 -9.75 -15.80 1.04
CA GLY A 20 -8.48 -16.04 1.74
C GLY A 20 -7.93 -14.92 2.65
N THR A 21 -6.98 -15.32 3.50
CA THR A 21 -6.11 -14.48 4.33
C THR A 21 -5.14 -13.72 3.43
N VAL A 22 -4.99 -12.41 3.62
CA VAL A 22 -3.96 -11.63 2.91
C VAL A 22 -2.60 -11.98 3.48
N THR A 23 -1.70 -12.49 2.64
CA THR A 23 -0.29 -12.67 2.98
C THR A 23 0.49 -11.38 2.72
N ASP A 24 1.67 -11.26 3.29
CA ASP A 24 2.62 -10.17 3.03
C ASP A 24 2.98 -10.04 1.54
N VAL A 25 3.18 -11.17 0.85
CA VAL A 25 3.45 -11.20 -0.60
C VAL A 25 2.26 -10.68 -1.41
N MET A 26 1.05 -11.15 -1.11
CA MET A 26 -0.16 -10.66 -1.81
C MET A 26 -0.41 -9.18 -1.51
N TYR A 27 -0.17 -8.75 -0.27
CA TYR A 27 -0.26 -7.34 0.08
C TYR A 27 0.74 -6.51 -0.71
N ARG A 28 1.99 -6.94 -0.87
CA ARG A 28 2.95 -6.21 -1.68
C ARG A 28 2.54 -6.16 -3.16
N ASP A 29 2.32 -7.32 -3.79
CA ASP A 29 2.23 -7.43 -5.25
C ASP A 29 0.86 -6.98 -5.79
N GLU A 30 -0.24 -7.34 -5.12
CA GLU A 30 -1.59 -7.08 -5.63
C GLU A 30 -2.15 -5.75 -5.15
N ILE A 31 -1.63 -5.23 -4.03
CA ILE A 31 -2.09 -3.98 -3.44
C ILE A 31 -1.00 -2.93 -3.51
N LEU A 32 0.08 -3.12 -2.76
CA LEU A 32 0.96 -2.03 -2.38
C LEU A 32 1.67 -1.49 -3.61
N GLU A 33 2.32 -2.35 -4.38
CA GLU A 33 3.10 -1.97 -5.56
C GLU A 33 2.30 -1.18 -6.61
N PRO A 34 1.16 -1.67 -7.13
CA PRO A 34 0.43 -0.96 -8.18
C PRO A 34 -0.09 0.40 -7.72
N TYR A 35 -0.52 0.52 -6.45
CA TYR A 35 -1.01 1.79 -5.93
C TYR A 35 0.14 2.73 -5.59
N VAL A 36 1.12 2.26 -4.84
CA VAL A 36 2.24 3.07 -4.38
C VAL A 36 3.02 3.68 -5.55
N ARG A 37 3.34 2.89 -6.58
CA ARG A 37 4.04 3.41 -7.78
C ARG A 37 3.22 4.44 -8.54
N LEU A 38 1.92 4.18 -8.68
CA LEU A 38 0.99 5.12 -9.33
C LEU A 38 0.98 6.47 -8.61
N PHE A 39 0.88 6.47 -7.28
CA PHE A 39 0.81 7.71 -6.50
C PHE A 39 2.16 8.38 -6.34
N ARG A 40 3.24 7.60 -6.21
CA ARG A 40 4.60 8.15 -6.20
C ARG A 40 4.91 8.89 -7.50
N GLY A 41 4.51 8.34 -8.65
CA GLY A 41 4.65 9.01 -9.94
C GLY A 41 3.80 10.28 -10.08
N ALA A 42 2.62 10.32 -9.45
CA ALA A 42 1.71 11.46 -9.56
C ALA A 42 2.00 12.60 -8.55
N VAL A 43 2.32 12.25 -7.31
CA VAL A 43 2.55 13.19 -6.20
C VAL A 43 4.02 13.58 -6.09
N GLY A 44 4.94 12.66 -6.37
CA GLY A 44 6.38 12.89 -6.26
C GLY A 44 6.94 12.60 -4.86
N PRO A 45 8.08 13.22 -4.48
CA PRO A 45 8.81 12.91 -3.26
C PRO A 45 8.00 13.12 -1.96
N GLU A 46 6.96 13.95 -2.00
CA GLU A 46 6.09 14.28 -0.89
C GLU A 46 5.04 13.20 -0.58
N PHE A 47 4.99 12.11 -1.36
CA PHE A 47 4.07 11.00 -1.09
C PHE A 47 4.43 10.27 0.20
N ILE A 48 3.44 10.17 1.11
CA ILE A 48 3.53 9.45 2.37
C ILE A 48 2.44 8.38 2.39
N LEU A 49 2.82 7.14 2.71
CA LEU A 49 1.87 6.05 2.88
C LEU A 49 1.31 6.05 4.31
N MET A 50 0.00 5.94 4.45
CA MET A 50 -0.66 5.62 5.71
C MET A 50 -1.45 4.32 5.54
N ASP A 51 -1.19 3.34 6.39
CA ASP A 51 -1.93 2.09 6.47
C ASP A 51 -2.13 1.68 7.94
N ASP A 52 -2.85 0.57 8.17
CA ASP A 52 -3.04 0.03 9.51
C ASP A 52 -1.89 -0.91 9.91
N ASN A 53 -1.82 -1.25 11.20
CA ASN A 53 -0.75 -2.09 11.75
C ASN A 53 -1.02 -3.59 11.62
N ALA A 54 -1.83 -4.03 10.65
CA ALA A 54 -2.03 -5.45 10.42
C ALA A 54 -0.70 -6.15 10.06
N TRP A 55 -0.56 -7.40 10.47
CA TRP A 55 0.68 -8.17 10.29
C TRP A 55 1.21 -8.19 8.84
N PRO A 56 0.38 -8.37 7.79
CA PRO A 56 0.86 -8.33 6.42
C PRO A 56 1.45 -6.98 6.00
N HIS A 57 1.00 -5.87 6.61
CA HIS A 57 1.44 -4.52 6.29
C HIS A 57 2.75 -4.15 7.00
N ARG A 58 3.01 -4.78 8.15
CA ARG A 58 4.23 -4.61 8.96
C ARG A 58 5.23 -5.75 8.74
N ALA A 59 5.10 -6.49 7.65
CA ALA A 59 6.05 -7.53 7.28
C ALA A 59 7.35 -6.89 6.75
N LEU A 60 8.50 -7.51 7.02
CA LEU A 60 9.80 -7.02 6.55
C LEU A 60 9.84 -6.80 5.04
N LEU A 61 9.18 -7.68 4.28
CA LEU A 61 9.08 -7.60 2.82
C LEU A 61 8.36 -6.33 2.33
N VAL A 62 7.43 -5.79 3.13
CA VAL A 62 6.76 -4.52 2.86
C VAL A 62 7.67 -3.35 3.19
N ASP A 63 8.37 -3.41 4.32
CA ASP A 63 9.30 -2.35 4.74
C ASP A 63 10.44 -2.19 3.71
N GLU A 64 11.06 -3.30 3.29
CA GLU A 64 12.11 -3.31 2.25
C GLU A 64 11.60 -2.75 0.91
N PHE A 65 10.35 -3.05 0.55
CA PHE A 65 9.74 -2.52 -0.68
C PHE A 65 9.57 -0.99 -0.61
N LEU A 66 9.05 -0.47 0.51
CA LEU A 66 8.85 0.97 0.69
C LEU A 66 10.18 1.74 0.71
N GLU A 67 11.22 1.19 1.33
CA GLU A 67 12.58 1.75 1.27
C GLU A 67 13.11 1.80 -0.16
N SER A 68 12.88 0.75 -0.95
CA SER A 68 13.33 0.70 -2.35
C SER A 68 12.64 1.73 -3.27
N GLU A 69 11.42 2.12 -2.93
CA GLU A 69 10.64 3.12 -3.66
C GLU A 69 10.83 4.55 -3.10
N ASP A 70 11.66 4.72 -2.07
CA ASP A 70 11.92 5.98 -1.35
C ASP A 70 10.65 6.61 -0.74
N ILE A 71 9.86 5.78 -0.05
CA ILE A 71 8.55 6.18 0.48
C ILE A 71 8.52 6.10 1.99
N CYS A 72 8.18 7.23 2.60
CA CYS A 72 7.93 7.29 4.04
C CYS A 72 6.58 6.67 4.36
N ARG A 73 6.57 5.72 5.30
CA ARG A 73 5.35 5.27 5.97
C ARG A 73 5.10 6.14 7.20
N MET A 74 3.87 6.54 7.40
CA MET A 74 3.42 7.19 8.63
C MET A 74 3.05 6.10 9.65
N ASP A 75 3.60 6.19 10.86
CA ASP A 75 3.37 5.23 11.93
C ASP A 75 2.04 5.41 12.68
#